data_AF-A0A7X6UL63-F1
#
_entry.id   AF-A0A7X6UL63-F1
#
_cell.length_a   1.000
_cell.length_b   1.000
_cell.length_c   1.000
_cell.angle_alpha   90.00
_cell.angle_beta   90.00
_cell.angle_gamma   90.00
#
_symmetry.space_group_name_H-M   'P 1'
#
loop_
_entity.id
_entity.type
_entity.pdbx_description
1 polymer ?
#
loop_
_entity_poly.entity_id
_entity_poly.type
_entity_poly.pdbx_seq_one_letter_code
_entity_poly.pdbx_strand_id
1 'polypeptide(L)'
;MQRSAFFNSVAGDRKYKAEIFAGYFSKFITNGIFPLPADNLRIAAYDRMEVKAHIGTGYINGYLYENTDLLVLKVATADGVKPRIDKVVLRWSQVDRDIRIYIKEGIPDSNPTPPSLNREADIYELGLANIYVDQGAYEIREADITDIRLDTESCGIVNSILQADTTAIFNQYQSWFNLRTGEYDAELNAFIADYEGDKANWLIEMAAWTADKKTWYENSLTQFLDEYADAKSEWLTDMSSWFISTTADFEAELLDKQDEYTTLAENYLSQIESLIGDAEAGELLNRVRWLQENLGFIPIDAGDFFE
;
A
#
# COMPACT_ATOMS: atom_id res chain seq x y z
N MET A 1 26.80 -66.17 3.15
CA MET A 1 27.18 -66.87 1.90
C MET A 1 28.12 -65.96 1.11
N GLN A 2 29.17 -66.49 0.49
CA GLN A 2 30.12 -65.71 -0.31
C GLN A 2 29.97 -66.08 -1.80
N ARG A 3 30.20 -65.12 -2.72
CA ARG A 3 30.06 -65.33 -4.17
C ARG A 3 31.06 -64.47 -4.96
N SER A 4 31.61 -65.03 -6.04
CA SER A 4 32.49 -64.36 -7.00
C SER A 4 31.87 -64.42 -8.40
N ALA A 5 32.11 -63.40 -9.25
CA ALA A 5 31.48 -63.28 -10.57
C ALA A 5 32.49 -62.94 -11.70
N PHE A 6 32.10 -63.23 -12.94
CA PHE A 6 32.83 -62.97 -14.21
C PHE A 6 34.17 -63.67 -14.40
N PHE A 7 34.18 -65.00 -14.31
CA PHE A 7 35.32 -65.83 -14.66
C PHE A 7 34.99 -66.73 -15.86
N ASN A 8 36.00 -67.11 -16.65
CA ASN A 8 35.83 -67.92 -17.86
C ASN A 8 35.12 -69.25 -17.59
N SER A 9 34.10 -69.59 -18.37
CA SER A 9 33.41 -70.89 -18.25
C SER A 9 34.36 -72.05 -18.60
N VAL A 10 34.33 -73.11 -17.80
CA VAL A 10 35.02 -74.38 -18.07
C VAL A 10 33.94 -75.44 -18.26
N ALA A 11 33.86 -76.01 -19.46
CA ALA A 11 32.84 -77.01 -19.81
C ALA A 11 31.38 -76.55 -19.58
N GLY A 12 31.10 -75.25 -19.65
CA GLY A 12 29.74 -74.71 -19.51
C GLY A 12 29.24 -74.58 -18.06
N ASP A 13 30.13 -74.72 -17.07
CA ASP A 13 29.81 -74.65 -15.62
C ASP A 13 29.28 -73.28 -15.17
N ARG A 14 29.61 -72.21 -15.89
CA ARG A 14 29.25 -70.84 -15.53
C ARG A 14 28.12 -70.28 -16.38
N LYS A 15 27.01 -69.97 -15.69
CA LYS A 15 25.88 -69.17 -16.20
C LYS A 15 25.59 -68.05 -15.19
N TYR A 16 25.57 -66.81 -15.66
CA TYR A 16 25.29 -65.65 -14.82
C TYR A 16 23.84 -65.24 -14.99
N LYS A 17 23.15 -64.99 -13.86
CA LYS A 17 21.80 -64.44 -13.88
C LYS A 17 21.85 -62.93 -14.08
N ALA A 18 20.74 -62.35 -14.54
CA ALA A 18 20.61 -60.90 -14.74
C ALA A 18 20.90 -60.11 -13.44
N GLU A 19 20.53 -60.64 -12.28
CA GLU A 19 20.78 -59.99 -10.98
C GLU A 19 22.28 -59.90 -10.65
N ILE A 20 23.12 -60.78 -11.20
CA ILE A 20 24.58 -60.70 -11.04
C ILE A 20 25.13 -59.52 -11.82
N PHE A 21 24.63 -59.29 -13.04
CA PHE A 21 25.02 -58.14 -13.86
C PHE A 21 24.47 -56.84 -13.28
N ALA A 22 23.20 -56.78 -12.93
CA ALA A 22 22.60 -55.61 -12.30
C ALA A 22 23.32 -55.25 -10.99
N GLY A 23 23.56 -56.24 -10.13
CA GLY A 23 24.30 -56.04 -8.88
C GLY A 23 25.77 -55.62 -9.06
N TYR A 24 26.38 -55.90 -10.21
CA TYR A 24 27.71 -55.40 -10.56
C TYR A 24 27.65 -53.94 -11.00
N PHE A 25 26.75 -53.58 -11.92
CA PHE A 25 26.62 -52.20 -12.40
C PHE A 25 26.10 -51.23 -11.34
N SER A 26 25.26 -51.69 -10.40
CA SER A 26 24.79 -50.87 -9.28
C SER A 26 25.91 -50.44 -8.32
N LYS A 27 27.12 -51.00 -8.44
CA LYS A 27 28.30 -50.53 -7.71
C LYS A 27 28.93 -49.27 -8.31
N PHE A 28 28.65 -48.98 -9.57
CA PHE A 28 29.25 -47.87 -10.31
C PHE A 28 28.24 -46.80 -10.70
N ILE A 29 26.97 -47.17 -10.82
CA ILE A 29 25.87 -46.30 -11.26
C ILE A 29 24.82 -46.28 -10.15
N THR A 30 24.58 -45.10 -9.59
CA THR A 30 23.58 -44.90 -8.53
C THR A 30 22.16 -44.88 -9.09
N ASN A 31 21.17 -45.07 -8.20
CA ASN A 31 19.76 -44.96 -8.58
C ASN A 31 19.43 -43.49 -8.89
N GLY A 32 18.63 -43.27 -9.94
CA GLY A 32 18.20 -41.93 -10.31
C GLY A 32 17.73 -41.88 -11.76
N ILE A 33 17.57 -40.67 -12.27
CA ILE A 33 17.40 -40.41 -13.70
C ILE A 33 18.66 -39.82 -14.33
N PHE A 34 18.83 -40.00 -15.64
CA PHE A 34 19.92 -39.34 -16.34
C PHE A 34 19.66 -37.82 -16.47
N PRO A 35 20.68 -36.97 -16.35
CA PRO A 35 20.51 -35.51 -16.36
C PRO A 35 20.25 -34.93 -17.75
N LEU A 36 20.53 -35.68 -18.82
CA LEU A 36 20.42 -35.24 -20.20
C LEU A 36 19.52 -36.20 -21.00
N PRO A 37 18.64 -35.67 -21.87
CA PRO A 37 18.31 -34.24 -22.04
C PRO A 37 17.60 -33.66 -20.79
N ALA A 38 17.46 -32.34 -20.68
CA ALA A 38 16.90 -31.71 -19.48
C ALA A 38 15.44 -32.13 -19.18
N ASP A 39 14.69 -32.48 -20.23
CA ASP A 39 13.33 -33.01 -20.15
C ASP A 39 13.27 -34.53 -19.93
N ASN A 40 14.40 -35.20 -19.67
CA ASN A 40 14.49 -36.64 -19.42
C ASN A 40 13.48 -37.09 -18.36
N LEU A 41 12.47 -37.87 -18.78
CA LEU A 41 11.38 -38.35 -17.92
C LEU A 41 10.61 -37.25 -17.17
N ARG A 42 10.63 -36.01 -17.66
CA ARG A 42 9.84 -34.91 -17.09
C ARG A 42 8.36 -35.21 -17.23
N ILE A 43 7.60 -34.94 -16.17
CA ILE A 43 6.14 -34.99 -16.19
C ILE A 43 5.61 -33.61 -16.55
N ALA A 44 4.68 -33.56 -17.49
CA ALA A 44 4.03 -32.33 -17.96
C ALA A 44 2.52 -32.55 -18.09
N ALA A 45 1.75 -31.47 -18.03
CA ALA A 45 0.33 -31.53 -18.29
C ALA A 45 0.07 -31.92 -19.76
N TYR A 46 -1.06 -32.61 -20.01
CA TYR A 46 -1.41 -33.04 -21.35
C TYR A 46 -2.83 -32.62 -21.75
N ASP A 47 -3.83 -33.44 -21.44
CA ASP A 47 -5.23 -33.16 -21.75
C ASP A 47 -6.11 -33.54 -20.57
N ARG A 48 -6.95 -32.60 -20.10
CA ARG A 48 -7.86 -32.80 -18.97
C ARG A 48 -7.15 -33.46 -17.79
N MET A 49 -7.62 -34.64 -17.37
CA MET A 49 -7.07 -35.43 -16.26
C MET A 49 -5.95 -36.38 -16.73
N GLU A 50 -5.18 -35.99 -17.74
CA GLU A 50 -4.04 -36.75 -18.26
C GLU A 50 -2.77 -35.91 -18.19
N VAL A 51 -1.70 -36.57 -17.78
CA VAL A 51 -0.33 -36.04 -17.80
C VAL A 51 0.50 -36.87 -18.76
N LYS A 52 1.60 -36.32 -19.23
CA LYS A 52 2.56 -37.04 -20.09
C LYS A 52 3.91 -37.12 -19.42
N ALA A 53 4.54 -38.29 -19.52
CA ALA A 53 5.97 -38.45 -19.25
C ALA A 53 6.73 -38.31 -20.58
N HIS A 54 7.73 -37.43 -20.57
CA HIS A 54 8.65 -37.25 -21.68
C HIS A 54 9.52 -38.49 -21.92
N ILE A 55 10.09 -38.56 -23.13
CA ILE A 55 11.09 -39.56 -23.51
C ILE A 55 12.27 -39.46 -22.56
N GLY A 56 12.86 -40.59 -22.19
CA GLY A 56 14.01 -40.56 -21.29
C GLY A 56 14.39 -41.90 -20.71
N THR A 57 15.42 -41.88 -19.86
CA THR A 57 16.02 -43.04 -19.25
C THR A 57 16.17 -42.86 -17.74
N GLY A 58 16.01 -43.98 -17.02
CA GLY A 58 16.17 -44.05 -15.58
C GLY A 58 17.00 -45.28 -15.21
N TYR A 59 17.60 -45.26 -14.03
CA TYR A 59 18.42 -46.36 -13.56
C TYR A 59 18.05 -46.71 -12.13
N ILE A 60 17.69 -47.97 -11.89
CA ILE A 60 17.28 -48.44 -10.57
C ILE A 60 17.91 -49.81 -10.30
N ASN A 61 18.67 -49.93 -9.22
CA ASN A 61 19.26 -51.16 -8.71
C ASN A 61 20.07 -51.96 -9.75
N GLY A 62 20.70 -51.28 -10.71
CA GLY A 62 21.48 -51.94 -11.78
C GLY A 62 20.69 -52.25 -13.05
N TYR A 63 19.42 -51.86 -13.11
CA TYR A 63 18.53 -52.07 -14.25
C TYR A 63 18.23 -50.73 -14.94
N LEU A 64 18.26 -50.75 -16.27
CA LEU A 64 17.97 -49.61 -17.11
C LEU A 64 16.47 -49.58 -17.46
N TYR A 65 15.89 -48.40 -17.33
CA TYR A 65 14.60 -48.06 -17.89
C TYR A 65 14.80 -47.09 -19.06
N GLU A 66 14.00 -47.27 -20.11
CA GLU A 66 13.93 -46.36 -21.24
C GLU A 66 12.46 -46.19 -21.64
N ASN A 67 12.01 -44.94 -21.66
CA ASN A 67 10.77 -44.51 -22.27
C ASN A 67 11.10 -43.97 -23.66
N THR A 68 10.72 -44.68 -24.71
CA THR A 68 11.11 -44.36 -26.10
C THR A 68 10.19 -43.34 -26.76
N ASP A 69 8.96 -43.17 -26.26
CA ASP A 69 7.95 -42.27 -26.81
C ASP A 69 7.22 -41.51 -25.69
N LEU A 70 6.43 -40.49 -26.06
CA LEU A 70 5.57 -39.80 -25.09
C LEU A 70 4.58 -40.77 -24.46
N LEU A 71 4.66 -40.93 -23.14
CA LEU A 71 3.79 -41.83 -22.38
C LEU A 71 2.68 -41.02 -21.71
N VAL A 72 1.44 -41.23 -22.14
CA VAL A 72 0.27 -40.61 -21.52
C VAL A 72 -0.19 -41.44 -20.33
N LEU A 73 -0.37 -40.77 -19.19
CA LEU A 73 -0.81 -41.35 -17.93
C LEU A 73 -2.09 -40.65 -17.49
N LYS A 74 -3.13 -41.45 -17.22
CA LYS A 74 -4.40 -40.94 -16.75
C LYS A 74 -4.40 -40.79 -15.23
N VAL A 75 -4.64 -39.58 -14.76
CA VAL A 75 -4.87 -39.27 -13.35
C VAL A 75 -6.28 -39.73 -12.97
N ALA A 76 -6.43 -40.32 -11.79
CA ALA A 76 -7.72 -40.76 -11.29
C ALA A 76 -8.66 -39.54 -11.12
N THR A 77 -9.97 -39.77 -11.24
CA THR A 77 -10.97 -38.69 -11.11
C THR A 77 -10.84 -38.00 -9.75
N ALA A 78 -10.93 -36.67 -9.75
CA ALA A 78 -10.84 -35.87 -8.54
C ALA A 78 -11.97 -36.21 -7.55
N ASP A 79 -11.67 -36.12 -6.25
CA ASP A 79 -12.69 -36.18 -5.23
C ASP A 79 -13.51 -34.88 -5.26
N GLY A 80 -14.84 -34.97 -5.06
CA GLY A 80 -15.73 -33.81 -5.19
C GLY A 80 -15.70 -32.86 -4.00
N VAL A 81 -15.03 -33.22 -2.90
CA VAL A 81 -15.12 -32.54 -1.60
C VAL A 81 -13.75 -32.12 -1.05
N LYS A 82 -12.69 -32.89 -1.31
CA LYS A 82 -11.35 -32.59 -0.77
C LYS A 82 -10.26 -32.73 -1.83
N PRO A 83 -9.22 -31.88 -1.79
CA PRO A 83 -8.07 -32.04 -2.66
C PRO A 83 -7.19 -33.23 -2.23
N ARG A 84 -6.30 -33.67 -3.12
CA ARG A 84 -5.26 -34.66 -2.82
C ARG A 84 -3.97 -34.38 -3.60
N ILE A 85 -2.89 -35.06 -3.22
CA ILE A 85 -1.64 -35.04 -3.99
C ILE A 85 -1.33 -36.46 -4.45
N ASP A 86 -1.29 -36.67 -5.75
CA ASP A 86 -0.84 -37.91 -6.37
C ASP A 86 0.68 -37.84 -6.62
N LYS A 87 1.37 -38.98 -6.63
CA LYS A 87 2.82 -39.04 -6.91
C LYS A 87 3.09 -39.90 -8.15
N VAL A 88 3.75 -39.33 -9.14
CA VAL A 88 4.27 -40.08 -10.29
C VAL A 88 5.60 -40.70 -9.90
N VAL A 89 5.69 -42.02 -10.03
CA VAL A 89 6.88 -42.79 -9.64
C VAL A 89 7.40 -43.63 -10.79
N LEU A 90 8.71 -43.76 -10.89
CA LEU A 90 9.35 -44.82 -11.65
C LEU A 90 9.58 -46.00 -10.71
N ARG A 91 8.89 -47.12 -10.96
CA ARG A 91 8.92 -48.31 -10.09
C ARG A 91 9.67 -49.43 -10.77
N TRP A 92 10.70 -49.94 -10.12
CA TRP A 92 11.31 -51.23 -10.40
C TRP A 92 10.59 -52.31 -9.57
N SER A 93 10.14 -53.39 -10.23
CA SER A 93 9.50 -54.54 -9.60
C SER A 93 10.25 -55.82 -9.93
N GLN A 94 10.79 -56.49 -8.93
CA GLN A 94 11.43 -57.81 -9.12
C GLN A 94 10.39 -58.90 -9.41
N VAL A 95 9.17 -58.72 -8.89
CA VAL A 95 8.06 -59.66 -9.07
C VAL A 95 7.56 -59.62 -10.51
N ASP A 96 7.27 -58.42 -11.02
CA ASP A 96 6.76 -58.21 -12.38
C ASP A 96 7.86 -58.22 -13.44
N ARG A 97 9.13 -58.09 -12.99
CA ARG A 97 10.35 -58.07 -13.81
C ARG A 97 10.36 -56.92 -14.81
N ASP A 98 9.91 -55.75 -14.38
CA ASP A 98 9.90 -54.55 -15.19
C ASP A 98 10.30 -53.30 -14.40
N ILE A 99 10.57 -52.23 -15.14
CA ILE A 99 10.56 -50.87 -14.63
C ILE A 99 9.51 -50.11 -15.43
N ARG A 100 8.56 -49.47 -14.74
CA ARG A 100 7.50 -48.67 -15.38
C ARG A 100 7.13 -47.45 -14.56
N ILE A 101 6.57 -46.46 -15.24
CA ILE A 101 6.03 -45.26 -14.60
C ILE A 101 4.60 -45.55 -14.14
N TYR A 102 4.30 -45.20 -12.89
CA TYR A 102 2.98 -45.34 -12.28
C TYR A 102 2.57 -44.04 -11.60
N ILE A 103 1.27 -43.79 -11.52
CA ILE A 103 0.70 -42.78 -10.62
C ILE A 103 0.26 -43.49 -9.35
N LYS A 104 0.80 -43.05 -8.21
CA LYS A 104 0.31 -43.42 -6.88
C LYS A 104 -0.71 -42.39 -6.47
N GLU A 105 -1.96 -42.81 -6.37
CA GLU A 105 -3.04 -41.95 -5.93
C GLU A 105 -2.86 -41.56 -4.46
N GLY A 106 -3.07 -40.27 -4.16
CA GLY A 106 -3.09 -39.71 -2.81
C GLY A 106 -4.39 -40.00 -2.08
N ILE A 107 -4.42 -39.62 -0.80
CA ILE A 107 -5.63 -39.68 0.01
C ILE A 107 -6.24 -38.27 0.07
N PRO A 108 -7.53 -38.09 -0.25
CA PRO A 108 -8.22 -36.80 -0.11
C PRO A 108 -8.20 -36.26 1.33
N ASP A 109 -7.65 -35.06 1.51
CA ASP A 109 -7.56 -34.38 2.81
C ASP A 109 -7.64 -32.87 2.62
N SER A 110 -8.01 -32.13 3.68
CA SER A 110 -7.92 -30.67 3.72
C SER A 110 -6.49 -30.14 3.56
N ASN A 111 -5.49 -30.88 4.03
CA ASN A 111 -4.07 -30.58 3.89
C ASN A 111 -3.36 -31.83 3.34
N PRO A 112 -3.52 -32.12 2.04
CA PRO A 112 -3.08 -33.37 1.47
C PRO A 112 -1.55 -33.50 1.46
N THR A 113 -1.06 -34.73 1.66
CA THR A 113 0.36 -35.06 1.59
C THR A 113 0.61 -36.10 0.50
N PRO A 114 1.78 -36.05 -0.18
CA PRO A 114 2.07 -37.01 -1.25
C PRO A 114 2.30 -38.42 -0.68
N PRO A 115 1.89 -39.49 -1.39
CA PRO A 115 2.18 -40.87 -1.02
C PRO A 115 3.67 -41.12 -0.79
N SER A 116 4.02 -41.94 0.21
CA SER A 116 5.40 -42.34 0.45
C SER A 116 5.95 -43.23 -0.67
N LEU A 117 7.27 -43.21 -0.89
CA LEU A 117 7.93 -44.11 -1.85
C LEU A 117 8.14 -45.49 -1.22
N ASN A 118 7.93 -46.55 -2.00
CA ASN A 118 8.30 -47.91 -1.63
C ASN A 118 9.76 -48.15 -2.03
N ARG A 119 10.61 -48.49 -1.06
CA ARG A 119 12.05 -48.74 -1.25
C ARG A 119 12.48 -50.07 -0.60
N GLU A 120 11.63 -51.07 -0.73
CA GLU A 120 11.85 -52.42 -0.22
C GLU A 120 12.69 -53.28 -1.19
N ALA A 121 12.95 -54.53 -0.81
CA ALA A 121 13.79 -55.44 -1.60
C ALA A 121 13.17 -55.85 -2.95
N ASP A 122 11.84 -56.04 -2.99
CA ASP A 122 11.13 -56.53 -4.18
C ASP A 122 10.58 -55.40 -5.07
N ILE A 123 10.40 -54.21 -4.49
CA ILE A 123 9.87 -53.01 -5.16
C ILE A 123 10.69 -51.81 -4.74
N TYR A 124 11.19 -51.06 -5.72
CA TYR A 124 11.93 -49.82 -5.47
C TYR A 124 11.43 -48.69 -6.36
N GLU A 125 11.13 -47.54 -5.77
CA GLU A 125 10.52 -46.40 -6.44
C GLU A 125 11.39 -45.13 -6.36
N LEU A 126 11.42 -44.40 -7.48
CA LEU A 126 11.92 -43.04 -7.58
C LEU A 126 10.75 -42.09 -7.87
N GLY A 127 10.69 -40.95 -7.17
CA GLY A 127 9.64 -39.94 -7.40
C GLY A 127 9.98 -39.00 -8.55
N LEU A 128 9.15 -38.95 -9.60
CA LEU A 128 9.34 -38.05 -10.73
C LEU A 128 8.64 -36.71 -10.53
N ALA A 129 7.37 -36.72 -10.12
CA ALA A 129 6.59 -35.51 -9.88
C ALA A 129 5.51 -35.74 -8.82
N ASN A 130 5.09 -34.67 -8.15
CA ASN A 130 3.84 -34.63 -7.40
C ASN A 130 2.78 -33.89 -8.22
N ILE A 131 1.56 -34.40 -8.24
CA ILE A 131 0.42 -33.79 -8.94
C ILE A 131 -0.58 -33.38 -7.88
N TYR A 132 -0.82 -32.09 -7.75
CA TYR A 132 -1.92 -31.56 -6.94
C TYR A 132 -3.24 -31.74 -7.71
N VAL A 133 -4.18 -32.46 -7.11
CA VAL A 133 -5.52 -32.67 -7.68
C VAL A 133 -6.50 -31.91 -6.79
N ASP A 134 -6.97 -30.77 -7.28
CA ASP A 134 -7.93 -29.96 -6.53
C ASP A 134 -9.30 -30.65 -6.42
N GLN A 135 -10.10 -30.24 -5.45
CA GLN A 135 -11.46 -30.75 -5.30
C GLN A 135 -12.29 -30.49 -6.56
N GLY A 136 -12.94 -31.52 -7.09
CA GLY A 136 -13.74 -31.42 -8.32
C GLY A 136 -12.95 -31.01 -9.57
N ALA A 137 -11.62 -31.14 -9.57
CA ALA A 137 -10.79 -30.82 -10.73
C ALA A 137 -11.24 -31.63 -11.96
N TYR A 138 -11.35 -30.93 -13.09
CA TYR A 138 -11.67 -31.52 -14.41
C TYR A 138 -10.46 -31.52 -15.35
N GLU A 139 -9.38 -30.83 -14.97
CA GLU A 139 -8.12 -30.76 -15.68
C GLU A 139 -6.94 -30.63 -14.71
N ILE A 140 -5.77 -31.12 -15.12
CA ILE A 140 -4.49 -30.90 -14.46
C ILE A 140 -3.69 -29.88 -15.26
N ARG A 141 -3.23 -28.81 -14.61
CA ARG A 141 -2.44 -27.75 -15.22
C ARG A 141 -0.96 -27.95 -14.92
N GLU A 142 -0.08 -27.31 -15.69
CA GLU A 142 1.36 -27.33 -15.41
C GLU A 142 1.69 -26.81 -14.00
N ALA A 143 0.93 -25.83 -13.50
CA ALA A 143 1.11 -25.28 -12.16
C ALA A 143 0.75 -26.28 -11.04
N ASP A 144 -0.04 -27.31 -11.34
CA ASP A 144 -0.42 -28.36 -10.38
C ASP A 144 0.65 -29.45 -10.28
N ILE A 145 1.66 -29.43 -11.17
CA ILE A 145 2.72 -30.44 -11.24
C ILE A 145 3.99 -29.86 -10.62
N THR A 146 4.43 -30.48 -9.53
CA THR A 146 5.72 -30.17 -8.90
C THR A 146 6.76 -31.21 -9.31
N ASP A 147 7.77 -30.80 -10.06
CA ASP A 147 8.91 -31.63 -10.45
C ASP A 147 9.80 -31.94 -9.23
N ILE A 148 10.03 -33.22 -8.95
CA ILE A 148 10.86 -33.68 -7.82
C ILE A 148 12.03 -34.57 -8.30
N ARG A 149 12.33 -34.58 -9.61
CA ARG A 149 13.40 -35.41 -10.17
C ARG A 149 14.78 -35.08 -9.59
N LEU A 150 15.01 -33.80 -9.28
CA LEU A 150 16.27 -33.30 -8.71
C LEU A 150 16.35 -33.44 -7.18
N ASP A 151 15.25 -33.77 -6.52
CA ASP A 151 15.27 -34.06 -5.08
C ASP A 151 15.96 -35.40 -4.83
N THR A 152 17.12 -35.35 -4.18
CA THR A 152 17.94 -36.52 -3.86
C THR A 152 17.25 -37.50 -2.90
N GLU A 153 16.32 -37.03 -2.08
CA GLU A 153 15.57 -37.92 -1.18
C GLU A 153 14.47 -38.66 -1.93
N SER A 154 13.91 -38.10 -3.01
CA SER A 154 12.84 -38.71 -3.81
C SER A 154 13.33 -39.51 -5.02
N CYS A 155 14.22 -38.93 -5.84
CA CYS A 155 14.73 -39.55 -7.05
C CYS A 155 16.24 -39.39 -7.17
N GLY A 156 16.69 -38.15 -7.36
CA GLY A 156 18.07 -37.83 -7.63
C GLY A 156 18.52 -38.10 -9.07
N ILE A 157 19.66 -37.52 -9.40
CA ILE A 157 20.34 -37.74 -10.67
C ILE A 157 21.31 -38.92 -10.53
N VAL A 158 21.35 -39.77 -11.56
CA VAL A 158 22.35 -40.84 -11.67
C VAL A 158 23.75 -40.23 -11.58
N ASN A 159 24.44 -40.52 -10.49
CA ASN A 159 25.86 -40.27 -10.34
C ASN A 159 26.64 -41.55 -10.69
N SER A 160 27.67 -41.39 -11.52
CA SER A 160 28.58 -42.45 -11.97
C SER A 160 30.00 -42.08 -11.55
N ILE A 161 30.92 -43.06 -11.50
CA ILE A 161 32.37 -42.78 -11.38
C ILE A 161 32.88 -41.90 -12.55
N LEU A 162 32.09 -41.74 -13.61
CA LEU A 162 32.25 -40.69 -14.61
C LEU A 162 31.56 -39.41 -14.11
N GLN A 163 32.36 -38.37 -13.85
CA GLN A 163 31.90 -37.03 -13.53
C GLN A 163 30.74 -36.62 -14.45
N ALA A 164 29.56 -36.39 -13.87
CA ALA A 164 28.51 -35.68 -14.58
C ALA A 164 29.06 -34.29 -14.95
N ASP A 165 29.00 -33.95 -16.24
CA ASP A 165 29.30 -32.60 -16.69
C ASP A 165 28.16 -31.68 -16.23
N THR A 166 28.29 -31.20 -14.99
CA THR A 166 27.34 -30.28 -14.36
C THR A 166 27.41 -28.88 -14.96
N THR A 167 28.35 -28.61 -15.90
CA THR A 167 28.52 -27.29 -16.52
C THR A 167 27.27 -26.86 -17.27
N ALA A 168 26.55 -27.77 -17.95
CA ALA A 168 25.33 -27.40 -18.69
C ALA A 168 24.18 -26.98 -17.74
N ILE A 169 23.98 -27.73 -16.65
CA ILE A 169 22.94 -27.43 -15.64
C ILE A 169 23.32 -26.17 -14.85
N PHE A 170 24.59 -26.04 -14.47
CA PHE A 170 25.09 -24.86 -13.77
C PHE A 170 24.99 -23.60 -14.63
N ASN A 171 25.29 -23.68 -15.93
CA ASN A 171 25.12 -22.57 -16.86
C ASN A 171 23.65 -22.15 -17.00
N GLN A 172 22.71 -23.10 -17.06
CA GLN A 172 21.27 -22.77 -17.09
C GLN A 172 20.82 -22.09 -15.80
N TYR A 173 21.25 -22.59 -14.64
CA TYR A 173 20.95 -21.97 -13.36
C TYR A 173 21.54 -20.57 -13.25
N GLN A 174 22.80 -20.39 -13.67
CA GLN A 174 23.49 -19.10 -13.68
C GLN A 174 22.81 -18.11 -14.64
N SER A 175 22.41 -18.55 -15.85
CA SER A 175 21.66 -17.72 -16.80
C SER A 175 20.31 -17.30 -16.25
N TRP A 176 19.54 -18.23 -15.66
CA TRP A 176 18.25 -17.92 -15.05
C TRP A 176 18.40 -16.97 -13.86
N PHE A 177 19.39 -17.21 -13.00
CA PHE A 177 19.68 -16.34 -11.85
C PHE A 177 20.06 -14.92 -12.28
N ASN A 178 20.94 -14.80 -13.27
CA ASN A 178 21.35 -13.49 -13.81
C ASN A 178 20.17 -12.76 -14.47
N LEU A 179 19.33 -13.48 -15.23
CA LEU A 179 18.13 -12.90 -15.84
C LEU A 179 17.17 -12.36 -14.78
N ARG A 180 16.82 -13.19 -13.79
CA ARG A 180 15.89 -12.80 -12.72
C ARG A 180 16.43 -11.68 -11.83
N THR A 181 17.73 -11.69 -11.56
CA THR A 181 18.38 -10.61 -10.82
C THR A 181 18.31 -9.30 -11.62
N GLY A 182 18.57 -9.34 -12.94
CA GLY A 182 18.45 -8.17 -13.80
C GLY A 182 17.01 -7.65 -13.93
N GLU A 183 16.02 -8.53 -14.04
CA GLU A 183 14.59 -8.16 -14.02
C GLU A 183 14.21 -7.46 -12.71
N TYR A 184 14.58 -8.05 -11.57
CA TYR A 184 14.30 -7.50 -10.25
C TYR A 184 15.00 -6.15 -10.03
N ASP A 185 16.27 -6.03 -10.42
CA ASP A 185 17.01 -4.77 -10.33
C ASP A 185 16.37 -3.68 -11.20
N ALA A 186 15.89 -4.03 -12.41
CA ALA A 186 15.20 -3.09 -13.29
C ALA A 186 13.86 -2.63 -12.70
N GLU A 187 13.04 -3.56 -12.18
CA GLU A 187 11.77 -3.25 -11.52
C GLU A 187 11.97 -2.40 -10.26
N LEU A 188 12.96 -2.74 -9.43
CA LEU A 188 13.30 -1.99 -8.22
C LEU A 188 13.78 -0.57 -8.56
N ASN A 189 14.65 -0.43 -9.56
CA ASN A 189 15.13 0.88 -10.00
C ASN A 189 13.99 1.74 -10.58
N ALA A 190 13.08 1.14 -11.36
CA ALA A 190 11.91 1.85 -11.87
C ALA A 190 10.98 2.31 -10.74
N PHE A 191 10.70 1.43 -9.76
CA PHE A 191 9.91 1.77 -8.58
C PHE A 191 10.54 2.90 -7.76
N ILE A 192 11.85 2.86 -7.53
CA ILE A 192 12.57 3.92 -6.81
C ILE A 192 12.49 5.24 -7.58
N ALA A 193 12.67 5.22 -8.90
CA ALA A 193 12.59 6.42 -9.73
C ALA A 193 11.18 7.05 -9.70
N ASP A 194 10.13 6.23 -9.80
CA ASP A 194 8.74 6.69 -9.69
C ASP A 194 8.47 7.28 -8.29
N TYR A 195 8.89 6.59 -7.23
CA TYR A 195 8.74 7.08 -5.86
C TYR A 195 9.48 8.41 -5.61
N GLU A 196 10.70 8.56 -6.13
CA GLU A 196 11.43 9.82 -6.04
C GLU A 196 10.76 10.94 -6.84
N GLY A 197 10.18 10.63 -8.00
CA GLY A 197 9.39 11.55 -8.81
C GLY A 197 8.13 12.02 -8.09
N ASP A 198 7.34 11.10 -7.55
CA ASP A 198 6.11 11.39 -6.79
C ASP A 198 6.43 12.24 -5.55
N LYS A 199 7.50 11.91 -4.84
CA LYS A 199 7.98 12.70 -3.70
C LYS A 199 8.35 14.13 -4.13
N ALA A 200 9.03 14.30 -5.26
CA ALA A 200 9.39 15.63 -5.77
C ALA A 200 8.14 16.44 -6.14
N ASN A 201 7.16 15.82 -6.82
CA ASN A 201 5.88 16.45 -7.15
C ASN A 201 5.12 16.89 -5.89
N TRP A 202 5.03 16.02 -4.89
CA TRP A 202 4.38 16.33 -3.62
C TRP A 202 5.02 17.53 -2.91
N LEU A 203 6.36 17.64 -2.94
CA LEU A 203 7.07 18.79 -2.37
C LEU A 203 6.74 20.10 -3.11
N ILE A 204 6.62 20.05 -4.44
CA ILE A 204 6.23 21.21 -5.26
C ILE A 204 4.79 21.62 -4.93
N GLU A 205 3.87 20.67 -4.87
CA GLU A 205 2.45 20.92 -4.52
C GLU A 205 2.31 21.48 -3.11
N MET A 206 3.04 20.95 -2.13
CA MET A 206 3.03 21.45 -0.76
C MET A 206 3.57 22.88 -0.67
N ALA A 207 4.62 23.21 -1.41
CA ALA A 207 5.17 24.56 -1.47
C ALA A 207 4.17 25.54 -2.12
N ALA A 208 3.53 25.15 -3.22
CA ALA A 208 2.48 25.94 -3.87
C ALA A 208 1.28 26.18 -2.93
N TRP A 209 0.77 25.13 -2.29
CA TRP A 209 -0.31 25.23 -1.31
C TRP A 209 0.02 26.18 -0.16
N THR A 210 1.26 26.13 0.35
CA THR A 210 1.73 27.02 1.41
C THR A 210 1.79 28.47 0.95
N ALA A 211 2.24 28.73 -0.28
CA ALA A 211 2.28 30.06 -0.88
C ALA A 211 0.87 30.62 -1.12
N ASP A 212 -0.05 29.80 -1.63
CA ASP A 212 -1.44 30.18 -1.85
C ASP A 212 -2.14 30.50 -0.53
N LYS A 213 -1.94 29.68 0.51
CA LYS A 213 -2.48 29.95 1.85
C LYS A 213 -1.93 31.22 2.45
N LYS A 214 -0.61 31.44 2.34
CA LYS A 214 0.02 32.68 2.80
C LYS A 214 -0.57 33.90 2.10
N THR A 215 -0.68 33.85 0.77
CA THR A 215 -1.27 34.93 -0.04
C THR A 215 -2.72 35.20 0.35
N TRP A 216 -3.52 34.16 0.57
CA TRP A 216 -4.89 34.31 1.04
C TRP A 216 -4.98 35.01 2.40
N TYR A 217 -4.12 34.64 3.36
CA TYR A 217 -4.07 35.29 4.67
C TYR A 217 -3.66 36.76 4.57
N GLU A 218 -2.62 37.07 3.78
CA GLU A 218 -2.15 38.44 3.55
C GLU A 218 -3.25 39.29 2.93
N ASN A 219 -3.91 38.80 1.88
CA ASN A 219 -5.03 39.51 1.23
C ASN A 219 -6.22 39.70 2.17
N SER A 220 -6.59 38.67 2.95
CA SER A 220 -7.71 38.75 3.90
C SER A 220 -7.43 39.76 5.01
N LEU A 221 -6.18 39.84 5.48
CA LEU A 221 -5.78 40.82 6.48
C LEU A 221 -5.81 42.24 5.92
N THR A 222 -5.30 42.44 4.70
CA THR A 222 -5.39 43.74 4.02
C THR A 222 -6.84 44.18 3.86
N GLN A 223 -7.70 43.30 3.35
CA GLN A 223 -9.12 43.59 3.19
C GLN A 223 -9.78 43.97 4.53
N PHE A 224 -9.52 43.22 5.60
CA PHE A 224 -10.06 43.53 6.92
C PHE A 224 -9.59 44.90 7.43
N LEU A 225 -8.32 45.25 7.23
CA LEU A 225 -7.77 46.53 7.67
C LEU A 225 -8.38 47.71 6.89
N ASP A 226 -8.60 47.54 5.58
CA ASP A 226 -9.24 48.54 4.73
C ASP A 226 -10.71 48.74 5.15
N GLU A 227 -11.47 47.65 5.29
CA GLU A 227 -12.86 47.68 5.75
C GLU A 227 -12.99 48.32 7.15
N TYR A 228 -12.05 48.02 8.06
CA TYR A 228 -12.01 48.63 9.38
C TYR A 228 -11.69 50.13 9.32
N ALA A 229 -10.77 50.55 8.44
CA ALA A 229 -10.42 51.96 8.27
C ALA A 229 -11.61 52.76 7.72
N ASP A 230 -12.32 52.19 6.73
CA ASP A 230 -13.52 52.78 6.15
C ASP A 230 -14.64 52.89 7.18
N ALA A 231 -14.96 51.80 7.91
CA ALA A 231 -15.98 51.80 8.95
C ALA A 231 -15.65 52.78 10.09
N LYS A 232 -14.36 52.88 10.47
CA LYS A 232 -13.90 53.87 11.44
C LYS A 232 -14.09 55.29 10.93
N SER A 233 -13.77 55.55 9.66
CA SER A 233 -13.96 56.86 9.04
C SER A 233 -15.43 57.25 9.00
N GLU A 234 -16.29 56.33 8.55
CA GLU A 234 -17.75 56.52 8.52
C GLU A 234 -18.29 56.80 9.92
N TRP A 235 -17.92 55.99 10.92
CA TRP A 235 -18.31 56.23 12.31
C TRP A 235 -17.84 57.58 12.84
N LEU A 236 -16.60 58.00 12.55
CA LEU A 236 -16.09 59.32 12.96
C LEU A 236 -16.88 60.45 12.30
N THR A 237 -17.21 60.31 11.02
CA THR A 237 -18.05 61.27 10.29
C THR A 237 -19.44 61.33 10.91
N ASP A 238 -20.10 60.20 11.10
CA ASP A 238 -21.44 60.13 11.69
C ASP A 238 -21.48 60.71 13.10
N MET A 239 -20.51 60.37 13.95
CA MET A 239 -20.40 60.91 15.32
C MET A 239 -20.15 62.41 15.32
N SER A 240 -19.29 62.90 14.42
CA SER A 240 -19.03 64.35 14.30
C SER A 240 -20.29 65.09 13.83
N SER A 241 -21.00 64.54 12.83
CA SER A 241 -22.26 65.10 12.34
C SER A 241 -23.33 65.11 13.43
N TRP A 242 -23.49 64.02 14.18
CA TRP A 242 -24.43 63.93 15.30
C TRP A 242 -24.10 64.92 16.42
N PHE A 243 -22.81 65.05 16.76
CA PHE A 243 -22.36 66.00 17.78
C PHE A 243 -22.68 67.43 17.36
N ILE A 244 -22.30 67.83 16.13
CA ILE A 244 -22.57 69.17 15.61
C ILE A 244 -24.08 69.47 15.59
N SER A 245 -24.92 68.54 15.13
CA SER A 245 -26.37 68.77 15.09
C SER A 245 -26.95 68.95 16.50
N THR A 246 -26.56 68.09 17.44
CA THR A 246 -27.10 68.12 18.80
C THR A 246 -26.69 69.39 19.55
N THR A 247 -25.43 69.82 19.40
CA THR A 247 -24.94 71.04 20.05
C THR A 247 -25.56 72.29 19.43
N ALA A 248 -25.72 72.34 18.11
CA ALA A 248 -26.38 73.46 17.44
C ALA A 248 -27.86 73.61 17.86
N ASP A 249 -28.58 72.50 17.99
CA ASP A 249 -29.97 72.52 18.47
C ASP A 249 -30.05 73.05 19.91
N PHE A 250 -29.14 72.62 20.79
CA PHE A 250 -29.08 73.10 22.17
C PHE A 250 -28.70 74.59 22.29
N GLU A 251 -27.75 75.05 21.49
CA GLU A 251 -27.35 76.46 21.42
C GLU A 251 -28.51 77.35 20.93
N ALA A 252 -29.28 76.89 19.95
CA ALA A 252 -30.47 77.59 19.46
C ALA A 252 -31.56 77.67 20.55
N GLU A 253 -31.85 76.58 21.26
CA GLU A 253 -32.81 76.58 22.37
C GLU A 253 -32.37 77.50 23.51
N LEU A 254 -31.08 77.57 23.81
CA LEU A 254 -30.53 78.48 24.82
C LEU A 254 -30.75 79.94 24.41
N LEU A 255 -30.48 80.28 23.15
CA LEU A 255 -30.67 81.62 22.62
C LEU A 255 -32.14 82.04 22.68
N ASP A 256 -33.05 81.15 22.24
CA ASP A 256 -34.49 81.38 22.33
C ASP A 256 -34.94 81.64 23.78
N LYS A 257 -34.36 80.91 24.75
CA LYS A 257 -34.63 81.12 26.18
C LYS A 257 -34.06 82.45 26.70
N GLN A 258 -32.88 82.86 26.25
CA GLN A 258 -32.29 84.15 26.62
C GLN A 258 -33.15 85.31 26.10
N ASP A 259 -33.63 85.23 24.85
CA ASP A 259 -34.52 86.23 24.26
C ASP A 259 -35.87 86.30 25.00
N GLU A 260 -36.45 85.15 25.38
CA GLU A 260 -37.67 85.07 26.18
C GLU A 260 -37.50 85.78 27.54
N TYR A 261 -36.43 85.45 28.28
CA TYR A 261 -36.17 86.05 29.59
C TYR A 261 -35.83 87.54 29.51
N THR A 262 -35.11 87.97 28.46
CA THR A 262 -34.79 89.39 28.22
C THR A 262 -36.07 90.18 27.97
N THR A 263 -36.94 89.67 27.09
CA THR A 263 -38.26 90.28 26.81
C THR A 263 -39.12 90.36 28.08
N LEU A 264 -39.09 89.33 28.93
CA LEU A 264 -39.83 89.32 30.19
C LEU A 264 -39.29 90.39 31.16
N ALA A 265 -37.96 90.52 31.25
CA ALA A 265 -37.29 91.50 32.09
C ALA A 265 -37.61 92.93 31.65
N GLU A 266 -37.57 93.22 30.34
CA GLU A 266 -37.94 94.52 29.77
C GLU A 266 -39.42 94.86 30.05
N ASN A 267 -40.32 93.89 29.92
CA ASN A 267 -41.74 94.06 30.26
C ASN A 267 -41.94 94.38 31.75
N TYR A 268 -41.23 93.68 32.65
CA TYR A 268 -41.29 93.98 34.08
C TYR A 268 -40.71 95.36 34.40
N LEU A 269 -39.60 95.75 33.75
CA LEU A 269 -39.01 97.06 33.92
C LEU A 269 -40.00 98.16 33.51
N SER A 270 -40.63 98.02 32.35
CA SER A 270 -41.65 98.97 31.88
C SER A 270 -42.86 99.06 32.81
N GLN A 271 -43.31 97.93 33.39
CA GLN A 271 -44.37 97.93 34.40
C GLN A 271 -43.95 98.67 35.67
N ILE A 272 -42.71 98.50 36.13
CA ILE A 272 -42.17 99.22 37.29
C ILE A 272 -42.07 100.72 36.97
N GLU A 273 -41.46 101.10 35.84
CA GLU A 273 -41.37 102.49 35.37
C GLU A 273 -42.76 103.18 35.36
N SER A 274 -43.79 102.50 34.85
CA SER A 274 -45.16 103.02 34.85
C SER A 274 -45.76 103.25 36.25
N LEU A 275 -45.27 102.55 37.28
CA LEU A 275 -45.80 102.66 38.65
C LEU A 275 -45.07 103.70 39.50
N ILE A 276 -43.77 103.89 39.30
CA ILE A 276 -42.92 104.71 40.18
C ILE A 276 -42.19 105.87 39.48
N GLY A 277 -42.24 105.97 38.15
CA GLY A 277 -41.54 106.99 37.36
C GLY A 277 -40.15 106.54 36.90
N ASP A 278 -39.73 107.02 35.72
CA ASP A 278 -38.52 106.57 35.02
C ASP A 278 -37.22 106.76 35.83
N ALA A 279 -37.13 107.86 36.59
CA ALA A 279 -35.93 108.18 37.38
C ALA A 279 -35.80 107.23 38.59
N GLU A 280 -36.89 106.99 39.30
CA GLU A 280 -36.94 106.12 40.47
C GLU A 280 -36.79 104.63 40.10
N ALA A 281 -37.32 104.21 38.95
CA ALA A 281 -37.15 102.85 38.44
C ALA A 281 -35.71 102.57 38.00
N GLY A 282 -35.04 103.53 37.34
CA GLY A 282 -33.63 103.41 36.98
C GLY A 282 -32.70 103.30 38.19
N GLU A 283 -33.01 103.98 39.30
CA GLU A 283 -32.22 103.91 40.54
C GLU A 283 -32.40 102.56 41.27
N LEU A 284 -33.61 101.98 41.25
CA LEU A 284 -33.87 100.62 41.74
C LEU A 284 -33.15 99.56 40.90
N LEU A 285 -33.14 99.68 39.57
CA LEU A 285 -32.44 98.76 38.69
C LEU A 285 -30.93 98.76 38.95
N ASN A 286 -30.32 99.95 39.10
CA ASN A 286 -28.91 100.08 39.46
C ASN A 286 -28.59 99.43 40.83
N ARG A 287 -29.52 99.51 41.78
CA ARG A 287 -29.36 98.90 43.11
C ARG A 287 -29.50 97.38 43.10
N VAL A 288 -30.39 96.84 42.27
CA VAL A 288 -30.52 95.40 42.02
C VAL A 288 -29.27 94.85 41.31
N ARG A 289 -28.74 95.55 40.30
CA ARG A 289 -27.48 95.16 39.63
C ARG A 289 -26.30 95.16 40.60
N TRP A 290 -26.18 96.19 41.42
CA TRP A 290 -25.16 96.25 42.47
C TRP A 290 -25.27 95.07 43.45
N LEU A 291 -26.49 94.64 43.79
CA LEU A 291 -26.72 93.47 44.65
C LEU A 291 -26.34 92.16 43.96
N GLN A 292 -26.64 91.99 42.66
CA GLN A 292 -26.24 90.80 41.89
C GLN A 292 -24.71 90.69 41.78
N GLU A 293 -24.03 91.80 41.46
CA GLU A 293 -22.57 91.86 41.32
C GLU A 293 -21.82 91.65 42.66
N ASN A 294 -22.39 92.07 43.81
CA ASN A 294 -21.72 92.02 45.12
C ASN A 294 -22.18 90.92 46.08
N LEU A 295 -23.32 90.26 45.86
CA LEU A 295 -23.79 89.15 46.72
C LEU A 295 -23.62 87.78 46.06
N GLY A 296 -22.99 87.69 44.88
CA GLY A 296 -22.59 86.42 44.28
C GLY A 296 -23.74 85.61 43.70
N PHE A 297 -24.75 86.26 43.12
CA PHE A 297 -25.62 85.55 42.18
C PHE A 297 -24.86 85.43 40.84
N ILE A 298 -24.46 84.19 40.57
CA ILE A 298 -23.64 83.74 39.44
C ILE A 298 -24.04 84.47 38.15
N PRO A 299 -23.11 85.19 37.48
CA PRO A 299 -23.31 85.60 36.10
C PRO A 299 -23.49 84.34 35.25
N ILE A 300 -24.54 84.27 34.43
CA ILE A 300 -24.62 83.23 33.40
C ILE A 300 -23.52 83.55 32.38
N ASP A 301 -22.31 83.12 32.68
CA ASP A 301 -21.18 83.10 31.77
C ASP A 301 -21.22 81.76 31.03
N ALA A 302 -21.60 81.81 29.76
CA ALA A 302 -21.67 80.65 28.87
C ALA A 302 -20.28 80.25 28.32
N GLY A 303 -19.20 80.55 29.06
CA GLY A 303 -17.82 80.51 28.55
C GLY A 303 -17.03 79.22 28.78
N ASP A 304 -17.30 78.44 29.83
CA ASP A 304 -16.35 77.41 30.30
C ASP A 304 -16.89 75.97 30.23
N PHE A 305 -17.48 75.57 29.10
CA PHE A 305 -17.85 74.16 28.87
C PHE A 305 -16.99 73.42 27.85
N PHE A 306 -15.92 74.04 27.32
CA PHE A 306 -15.00 73.39 26.38
C PHE A 306 -13.53 73.76 26.63
N GLU A 307 -12.90 73.09 27.60
CA GLU A 307 -11.48 72.71 27.58
C GLU A 307 -11.34 71.21 27.83
#